data_AF-A0A2D6HDV7-F1
#
_entry.id   AF-A0A2D6HDV7-F1
#
_cell.length_a   1.000
_cell.length_b   1.000
_cell.length_c   1.000
_cell.angle_alpha   90.00
_cell.angle_beta   90.00
_cell.angle_gamma   90.00
#
_symmetry.space_group_name_H-M   'P 1'
#
loop_
_entity.id
_entity.type
_entity.pdbx_description
1 polymer ?
#
loop_
_entity_poly.entity_id
_entity_poly.type
_entity_poly.pdbx_seq_one_letter_code
_entity_poly.pdbx_strand_id
1 'polypeptide(L)'
;MTDLALLALPAATLADDGAGSFLIVGLWVFLLAIFVGVELITKVPPTLHTPLMSGANAISGITLVGALSCAAADFPQAGRVLGFLAITLATINVVGGFLVTDRMLGMFGSSGRGKKDAD
;
A
#
# COMPACT_ATOMS: atom_id res chain seq x y z
N MET A 1 -33.01 45.10 12.11
CA MET A 1 -33.34 44.66 10.74
C MET A 1 -32.63 45.63 9.81
N THR A 2 -31.51 45.37 9.16
CA THR A 2 -30.77 44.17 8.73
C THR A 2 -29.37 44.69 8.42
N ASP A 3 -28.31 44.16 9.01
CA ASP A 3 -27.45 43.14 8.40
C ASP A 3 -26.39 42.84 9.48
N LEU A 4 -26.23 41.70 10.13
CA LEU A 4 -26.33 40.30 9.71
C LEU A 4 -25.67 39.94 8.37
N ALA A 5 -24.81 40.81 7.85
CA ALA A 5 -23.88 40.48 6.75
C ALA A 5 -22.44 40.23 7.26
N LEU A 6 -22.18 40.38 8.57
CA LEU A 6 -20.85 40.12 9.15
C LEU A 6 -20.66 38.67 9.67
N LEU A 7 -21.66 37.80 9.46
CA LEU A 7 -21.67 36.42 10.00
C LEU A 7 -21.76 35.32 8.92
N ALA A 8 -21.47 35.64 7.66
CA ALA A 8 -21.44 34.66 6.57
C ALA A 8 -20.15 34.81 5.77
N LEU A 9 -19.11 34.11 6.23
CA LEU A 9 -17.96 33.54 5.52
C LEU A 9 -17.55 34.16 4.16
N PRO A 10 -16.23 34.39 4.01
CA PRO A 10 -15.42 33.22 3.70
C PRO A 10 -14.30 33.03 4.71
N ALA A 11 -14.45 32.05 5.60
CA ALA A 11 -13.31 31.18 5.95
C ALA A 11 -12.95 30.28 4.73
N ALA A 12 -12.96 30.85 3.53
CA ALA A 12 -12.58 30.23 2.26
C ALA A 12 -11.46 31.05 1.58
N THR A 13 -10.88 32.02 2.29
CA THR A 13 -9.64 32.72 1.87
C THR A 13 -8.46 32.36 2.78
N LEU A 14 -8.52 31.23 3.48
CA LEU A 14 -7.28 30.51 3.76
C LEU A 14 -6.72 30.11 2.40
N ALA A 15 -5.60 30.72 2.04
CA ALA A 15 -4.83 30.36 0.87
C ALA A 15 -4.68 28.84 0.85
N ASP A 16 -5.38 28.19 -0.09
CA ASP A 16 -5.09 26.81 -0.46
C ASP A 16 -3.80 26.87 -1.27
N ASP A 17 -2.68 27.02 -0.57
CA ASP A 17 -1.42 26.54 -1.08
C ASP A 17 -1.62 25.03 -1.19
N GLY A 18 -2.13 24.52 -2.32
CA GLY A 18 -2.56 23.12 -2.43
C GLY A 18 -1.50 22.08 -2.01
N ALA A 19 -0.22 22.50 -1.94
CA ALA A 19 0.87 21.75 -1.32
C ALA A 19 0.78 21.65 0.21
N GLY A 20 0.42 22.73 0.92
CA GLY A 20 0.19 22.75 2.36
C GLY A 20 -1.00 21.87 2.75
N SER A 21 -2.10 21.96 1.99
CA SER A 21 -3.28 21.11 2.17
C SER A 21 -2.96 19.62 1.92
N PHE A 22 -2.20 19.31 0.86
CA PHE A 22 -1.75 17.94 0.58
C PHE A 22 -0.85 17.37 1.68
N LEU A 23 0.09 18.16 2.20
CA LEU A 23 0.97 17.73 3.29
C LEU A 23 0.17 17.49 4.57
N ILE A 24 -0.71 18.43 4.95
CA ILE A 24 -1.55 18.29 6.15
C ILE A 24 -2.41 17.03 6.04
N VAL A 25 -3.14 16.85 4.93
CA VAL A 25 -3.99 15.66 4.71
C VAL A 25 -3.15 14.38 4.65
N GLY A 26 -2.00 14.40 3.97
CA GLY A 26 -1.09 13.26 3.89
C GLY A 26 -0.53 12.84 5.25
N LEU A 27 -0.22 13.81 6.11
CA LEU A 27 0.22 13.57 7.48
C LEU A 27 -0.91 12.97 8.33
N TRP A 28 -2.14 13.49 8.19
CA TRP A 28 -3.32 12.91 8.84
C TRP A 28 -3.52 11.44 8.43
N VAL A 29 -3.47 11.15 7.12
CA VAL A 29 -3.60 9.77 6.61
C VAL A 29 -2.46 8.89 7.12
N PHE A 30 -1.22 9.38 7.11
CA PHE A 30 -0.06 8.64 7.60
C PHE A 30 -0.18 8.26 9.08
N LEU A 31 -0.55 9.22 9.93
CA LEU A 31 -0.72 8.97 11.37
C LEU A 31 -1.85 7.99 11.63
N LEU A 32 -3.02 8.18 11.01
CA LEU A 32 -4.15 7.27 11.16
C LEU A 32 -3.83 5.86 10.62
N ALA A 33 -3.10 5.76 9.51
CA ALA A 33 -2.67 4.48 8.95
C ALA A 33 -1.72 3.72 9.89
N ILE A 34 -0.84 4.40 10.62
CA ILE A 34 0.01 3.77 11.65
C ILE A 34 -0.85 3.20 12.78
N PHE A 35 -1.80 3.99 13.31
CA PHE A 35 -2.71 3.51 14.36
C PHE A 35 -3.48 2.27 13.91
N VAL A 36 -4.04 2.30 12.70
CA VAL A 36 -4.75 1.15 12.11
C VAL A 36 -3.81 -0.05 11.94
N GLY A 37 -2.58 0.17 11.45
CA GLY A 37 -1.60 -0.90 11.26
C GLY A 37 -1.24 -1.62 12.56
N VAL A 38 -1.00 -0.89 13.65
CA VAL A 38 -0.72 -1.48 14.96
C VAL A 38 -1.91 -2.28 15.47
N GLU A 39 -3.11 -1.72 15.40
CA GLU A 39 -4.34 -2.35 15.89
C GLU A 39 -4.74 -3.61 15.09
N LEU A 40 -4.39 -3.66 13.80
CA LEU A 40 -4.59 -4.83 12.97
C LEU A 40 -3.60 -5.95 13.32
N ILE A 41 -2.31 -5.63 13.46
CA ILE A 41 -1.26 -6.64 13.73
C ILE A 41 -1.44 -7.27 15.12
N THR A 42 -1.84 -6.49 16.13
CA THR A 42 -2.04 -6.99 17.51
C THR A 42 -3.19 -7.99 17.64
N LYS A 43 -4.12 -8.02 16.67
CA LYS A 43 -5.29 -8.92 16.67
C LYS A 43 -5.10 -10.21 15.87
N VAL A 44 -3.92 -10.41 15.27
CA VAL A 44 -3.63 -11.62 14.50
C VAL A 44 -3.24 -12.77 15.44
N PRO A 45 -3.81 -13.99 15.30
CA PRO A 45 -3.42 -15.12 16.13
C PRO A 45 -1.97 -15.54 15.89
N PRO A 46 -1.28 -16.15 16.88
CA PRO A 46 0.14 -16.47 16.75
C PRO A 46 0.50 -17.42 15.61
N THR A 47 -0.43 -18.28 15.20
CA THR A 47 -0.27 -19.20 14.07
C THR A 47 -0.07 -18.47 12.75
N LEU A 48 -0.52 -17.22 12.64
CA LEU A 48 -0.45 -16.42 11.42
C LEU A 48 0.70 -15.42 11.41
N HIS A 49 1.58 -15.33 12.41
CA HIS A 49 2.68 -14.35 12.38
C HIS A 49 3.63 -14.55 11.20
N THR A 50 3.95 -15.79 10.84
CA THR A 50 4.82 -16.10 9.70
C THR A 50 4.17 -15.78 8.34
N PRO A 51 2.92 -16.21 8.05
CA PRO A 51 2.25 -15.78 6.82
C PRO A 51 1.96 -14.26 6.81
N LEU A 52 1.69 -13.63 7.96
CA LEU A 52 1.54 -12.18 8.08
C LEU A 52 2.84 -11.45 7.72
N MET A 53 3.98 -11.95 8.21
CA MET A 53 5.31 -11.42 7.88
C MET A 53 5.58 -11.50 6.37
N SER A 54 5.24 -12.62 5.73
CA SER A 54 5.33 -12.76 4.26
C SER A 54 4.35 -11.84 3.53
N GLY A 55 3.11 -11.73 4.04
CA GLY A 55 2.08 -10.88 3.46
C GLY A 55 2.45 -9.39 3.49
N ALA A 56 3.05 -8.92 4.59
CA ALA A 56 3.57 -7.55 4.69
C ALA A 56 4.67 -7.28 3.65
N ASN A 57 5.52 -8.27 3.35
CA ASN A 57 6.49 -8.17 2.27
C ASN A 57 5.81 -8.08 0.89
N ALA A 58 4.74 -8.83 0.64
CA ALA A 58 3.96 -8.72 -0.60
C ALA A 58 3.30 -7.34 -0.78
N ILE A 59 2.79 -6.75 0.30
CA ILE A 59 2.15 -5.42 0.31
C ILE A 59 3.19 -4.31 0.04
N SER A 60 4.44 -4.48 0.47
CA SER A 60 5.53 -3.55 0.13
C SER A 60 5.78 -3.41 -1.39
N GLY A 61 5.24 -4.34 -2.18
CA GLY A 61 5.20 -4.29 -3.63
C GLY A 61 4.46 -3.09 -4.22
N ILE A 62 3.79 -2.26 -3.40
CA ILE A 62 3.26 -0.93 -3.79
C ILE A 62 4.32 -0.04 -4.44
N THR A 63 5.61 -0.30 -4.18
CA THR A 63 6.75 0.30 -4.89
C THR A 63 6.65 0.21 -6.41
N LEU A 64 5.91 -0.77 -6.97
CA LEU A 64 5.64 -0.88 -8.40
C LEU A 64 4.92 0.36 -8.97
N VAL A 65 4.01 0.97 -8.20
CA VAL A 65 3.31 2.20 -8.62
C VAL A 65 4.30 3.35 -8.76
N GLY A 66 5.23 3.47 -7.81
CA GLY A 66 6.33 4.44 -7.89
C GLY A 66 7.25 4.18 -9.07
N ALA A 67 7.63 2.92 -9.29
CA ALA A 67 8.50 2.52 -10.40
C ALA A 67 7.88 2.82 -11.77
N LEU A 68 6.58 2.52 -11.96
CA LEU A 68 5.84 2.86 -13.18
C LEU A 68 5.73 4.37 -13.37
N SER A 69 5.47 5.12 -12.30
CA SER A 69 5.39 6.59 -12.35
C SER A 69 6.73 7.21 -12.77
N CYS A 70 7.84 6.69 -12.25
CA CYS A 70 9.19 7.11 -12.65
C CYS A 70 9.54 6.69 -14.08
N ALA A 71 9.18 5.47 -14.50
CA ALA A 71 9.49 4.99 -15.84
C ALA A 71 8.74 5.75 -16.95
N ALA A 72 7.61 6.39 -16.62
CA ALA A 72 6.88 7.26 -17.53
C ALA A 72 7.54 8.64 -17.76
N ALA A 73 8.50 9.03 -16.91
CA ALA A 73 9.20 10.29 -17.06
C ALA A 73 10.33 10.20 -18.09
N ASP A 74 10.64 11.33 -18.74
CA ASP A 74 11.69 11.36 -19.76
C ASP A 74 13.07 11.52 -19.10
N PHE A 75 13.74 10.38 -18.93
CA PHE A 75 15.08 10.30 -18.34
C PHE A 75 16.16 9.98 -19.38
N PRO A 76 17.42 10.39 -19.13
CA PRO A 76 18.57 9.96 -19.93
C PRO A 76 18.74 8.43 -19.88
N GLN A 77 19.57 7.87 -20.77
CA GLN A 77 19.72 6.42 -20.93
C GLN A 77 19.96 5.67 -19.61
N ALA A 78 20.76 6.22 -18.70
CA ALA A 78 20.97 5.65 -17.37
C ALA A 78 19.66 5.54 -16.55
N GLY A 79 18.82 6.58 -16.56
CA GLY A 79 17.53 6.57 -15.87
C GLY A 79 16.53 5.61 -16.49
N ARG A 80 16.56 5.40 -17.81
CA ARG A 80 15.74 4.35 -18.48
C ARG A 80 16.14 2.94 -18.03
N VAL A 81 17.44 2.66 -17.93
CA VAL A 81 17.93 1.37 -17.41
C VAL A 81 17.52 1.18 -15.95
N LEU A 82 17.67 2.21 -15.12
CA LEU A 82 17.24 2.16 -13.71
C LEU A 82 15.72 1.98 -13.58
N GLY A 83 14.92 2.64 -14.41
CA GLY A 83 13.46 2.48 -14.45
C GLY A 83 13.05 1.05 -14.82
N PHE A 84 13.70 0.46 -15.82
CA PHE A 84 13.49 -0.94 -16.18
C PHE A 84 13.84 -1.90 -15.03
N LEU A 85 14.98 -1.68 -14.37
CA LEU A 85 15.37 -2.47 -13.20
C LEU A 85 14.40 -2.27 -12.02
N ALA A 86 13.95 -1.04 -11.77
CA ALA A 86 12.99 -0.72 -10.71
C ALA A 86 11.66 -1.47 -10.91
N ILE A 87 11.11 -1.45 -12.13
CA ILE A 87 9.88 -2.20 -12.46
C ILE A 87 10.11 -3.70 -12.30
N THR A 88 11.25 -4.21 -12.77
CA THR A 88 11.58 -5.65 -12.68
C THR A 88 11.64 -6.10 -11.22
N LEU A 89 12.38 -5.37 -10.38
CA LEU A 89 12.53 -5.67 -8.95
C LEU A 89 11.21 -5.52 -8.19
N ALA A 90 10.42 -4.48 -8.48
CA ALA A 90 9.12 -4.28 -7.87
C ALA A 90 8.14 -5.41 -8.26
N THR A 91 8.17 -5.86 -9.51
CA THR A 91 7.37 -7.00 -9.98
C THR A 91 7.75 -8.29 -9.26
N ILE A 92 9.05 -8.55 -9.08
CA ILE A 92 9.54 -9.71 -8.32
C ILE A 92 9.04 -9.66 -6.87
N ASN A 93 9.06 -8.49 -6.23
CA ASN A 93 8.58 -8.31 -4.85
C ASN A 93 7.07 -8.63 -4.73
N VAL A 94 6.25 -8.06 -5.63
CA VAL A 94 4.80 -8.32 -5.69
C VAL A 94 4.52 -9.80 -5.92
N VAL A 95 5.01 -10.35 -7.04
CA VAL A 95 4.68 -11.72 -7.46
C VAL A 95 5.25 -12.75 -6.48
N GLY A 96 6.51 -12.61 -6.09
CA GLY A 96 7.14 -13.51 -5.12
C GLY A 96 6.47 -13.44 -3.75
N GLY A 97 6.15 -12.24 -3.27
CA GLY A 97 5.46 -12.05 -2.00
C GLY A 97 4.09 -12.72 -1.97
N PHE A 98 3.27 -12.55 -3.00
CA PHE A 98 1.94 -13.17 -3.06
C PHE A 98 2.01 -14.70 -3.23
N LEU A 99 2.93 -15.23 -4.04
CA LEU A 99 3.08 -16.69 -4.20
C LEU A 99 3.52 -17.38 -2.92
N VAL A 100 4.48 -16.80 -2.19
CA VAL A 100 4.96 -17.37 -0.91
C VAL A 100 3.85 -17.31 0.14
N THR A 101 3.14 -16.18 0.22
CA THR A 101 2.04 -15.99 1.17
C THR A 101 0.89 -16.97 0.90
N ASP A 102 0.52 -17.17 -0.37
CA ASP A 102 -0.51 -18.14 -0.77
C ASP A 102 -0.14 -19.57 -0.37
N ARG A 103 1.10 -19.99 -0.62
CA ARG A 103 1.61 -21.30 -0.19
C ARG A 103 1.56 -21.48 1.32
N MET A 104 1.85 -20.43 2.09
CA MET A 104 1.77 -20.47 3.56
C MET A 104 0.31 -20.53 4.05
N LEU A 105 -0.60 -19.77 3.43
CA LEU A 105 -2.02 -19.77 3.79
C LEU A 105 -2.75 -21.05 3.38
N GLY A 106 -2.32 -21.69 2.29
CA GLY A 106 -2.83 -22.97 1.83
C GLY A 106 -2.60 -24.13 2.82
N MET A 107 -1.75 -23.94 3.84
CA MET A 107 -1.54 -24.89 4.93
C MET A 107 -2.61 -24.81 6.04
N PHE A 108 -3.39 -23.72 6.08
CA PHE A 108 -4.51 -23.54 7.01
C PHE A 108 -5.86 -24.00 6.43
N GLY A 109 -6.00 -23.98 5.11
CA GLY A 109 -7.10 -24.65 4.44
C GLY A 109 -6.87 -26.15 4.50
N SER A 110 -7.83 -26.91 5.04
CA SER A 110 -7.82 -28.37 4.96
C SER A 110 -7.67 -28.77 3.49
N SER A 111 -6.47 -29.15 3.07
CA SER A 111 -6.30 -29.88 1.82
C SER A 111 -7.08 -31.19 1.99
N GLY A 112 -8.32 -31.18 1.49
CA GLY A 112 -8.97 -32.36 0.99
C GLY A 112 -8.13 -32.91 -0.17
N ARG A 113 -7.03 -33.61 0.17
CA ARG A 113 -6.46 -34.62 -0.70
C ARG A 113 -7.16 -35.94 -0.40
N GLY A 114 -8.49 -35.92 -0.54
CA GLY A 114 -9.31 -37.11 -0.65
C GLY A 114 -9.25 -37.59 -2.10
N LYS A 115 -8.52 -38.70 -2.29
CA LYS A 115 -8.73 -39.69 -3.35
C LYS A 115 -8.52 -39.26 -4.81
N LYS A 116 -7.36 -39.61 -5.38
CA LYS A 116 -7.30 -40.05 -6.78
C LYS A 116 -6.07 -40.89 -7.17
N ASP A 117 -5.60 -41.78 -6.29
CA ASP A 117 -4.66 -42.84 -6.66
C ASP A 117 -5.19 -44.17 -6.10
N ALA A 118 -6.29 -44.65 -6.68
CA ALA A 118 -6.82 -46.00 -6.52
C ALA A 118 -7.55 -46.34 -7.81
N ASP A 119 -6.78 -46.55 -8.88
CA ASP A 119 -7.01 -47.51 -9.96
C ASP A 119 -5.67 -47.74 -10.68
#